data_AF-A0A9E5YXV1-F1
#
_entry.id   AF-A0A9E5YXV1-F1
#
_cell.length_a   1.000
_cell.length_b   1.000
_cell.length_c   1.000
_cell.angle_alpha   90.00
_cell.angle_beta   90.00
_cell.angle_gamma   90.00
#
_symmetry.space_group_name_H-M   'P 1'
#
loop_
_entity.id
_entity.type
_entity.pdbx_description
1 polymer ?
#
loop_
_entity_poly.entity_id
_entity_poly.type
_entity_poly.pdbx_seq_one_letter_code
_entity_poly.pdbx_strand_id
1 'polypeptide(L)'
;ENDGMAKLSGDGPYWLGAEISLVDLAYYPFLERLPAWTQHRGIDIPEDCVRLKAWYGVMQERPSVREIANPPEYYIDRYKKYAGSSDAA
;
A
#
# COMPACT_ATOMS: atom_id res chain seq x y z
N GLU A 1 -2.10 8.59 -11.09
CA GLU A 1 -0.64 8.39 -10.95
C GLU A 1 0.21 9.03 -12.05
N ASN A 2 -0.38 9.73 -13.03
CA ASN A 2 0.33 10.11 -14.27
C ASN A 2 1.09 11.44 -14.21
N ASP A 3 0.98 12.16 -13.09
CA ASP A 3 1.62 13.46 -12.88
C ASP A 3 2.28 13.55 -11.49
N GLY A 4 3.17 14.53 -11.30
CA GLY A 4 3.91 14.71 -10.05
C GLY A 4 5.03 13.68 -9.87
N MET A 5 4.91 12.80 -8.87
CA MET A 5 5.92 11.78 -8.52
C MET A 5 6.29 10.85 -9.68
N ALA A 6 5.40 10.66 -10.66
CA ALA A 6 5.70 9.90 -11.88
C ALA A 6 6.93 10.43 -12.64
N LYS A 7 7.15 11.74 -12.64
CA LYS A 7 8.32 12.36 -13.29
C LYS A 7 9.60 12.11 -12.51
N LEU A 8 9.51 12.05 -11.17
CA LEU A 8 10.66 11.82 -10.29
C LEU A 8 11.09 10.36 -10.27
N SER A 9 10.13 9.45 -10.42
CA SER A 9 10.39 8.02 -10.42
C SER A 9 11.00 7.53 -11.73
N GLY A 10 10.75 8.21 -12.86
CA GLY A 10 11.21 7.75 -14.17
C GLY A 10 10.80 6.28 -14.40
N ASP A 11 11.78 5.46 -14.76
CA ASP A 11 11.63 4.01 -14.96
C ASP A 11 11.93 3.18 -13.69
N GLY A 12 12.22 3.84 -12.57
CA GLY A 12 12.53 3.18 -11.29
C GLY A 12 11.28 2.67 -10.57
N PRO A 13 11.41 1.61 -9.75
CA PRO A 13 10.28 1.00 -9.06
C PRO A 13 9.84 1.75 -7.79
N TYR A 14 10.61 2.73 -7.33
CA TYR A 14 10.34 3.52 -6.13
C TYR A 14 9.84 4.92 -6.47
N TRP A 15 9.23 5.61 -5.50
CA TRP A 15 8.60 6.91 -5.73
C TRP A 15 9.56 7.98 -6.27
N LEU A 16 10.84 7.91 -5.92
CA LEU A 16 11.89 8.87 -6.32
C LEU A 16 12.96 8.27 -7.23
N GLY A 17 12.70 7.11 -7.83
CA GLY A 17 13.59 6.54 -8.84
C GLY A 17 13.96 5.08 -8.59
N ALA A 18 15.20 4.74 -8.94
CA ALA A 18 15.73 3.39 -8.84
C ALA A 18 16.02 2.95 -7.40
N GLU A 19 16.27 3.92 -6.51
CA GLU A 19 16.66 3.68 -5.12
C GLU A 19 15.48 3.89 -4.17
N ILE A 20 15.43 3.09 -3.12
CA ILE A 20 14.44 3.29 -2.06
C ILE A 20 14.69 4.62 -1.35
N SER A 21 13.61 5.30 -1.02
CA SER A 21 13.65 6.57 -0.30
C SER A 21 12.80 6.53 0.96
N LEU A 22 12.89 7.59 1.76
CA LEU A 22 12.04 7.76 2.93
C LEU A 22 10.55 7.79 2.57
N VAL A 23 10.19 8.23 1.36
CA VAL A 23 8.79 8.26 0.90
C VAL A 23 8.23 6.83 0.86
N ASP A 24 8.98 5.89 0.29
CA ASP A 24 8.56 4.48 0.21
C ASP A 24 8.33 3.89 1.60
N LEU A 25 9.30 4.11 2.50
CA LEU A 25 9.27 3.60 3.87
C LEU A 25 8.16 4.24 4.73
N ALA A 26 7.86 5.52 4.51
CA ALA A 26 6.82 6.23 5.24
C ALA A 26 5.41 5.76 4.84
N TYR A 27 5.18 5.45 3.57
CA TYR A 27 3.85 5.12 3.05
C TYR A 27 3.54 3.63 3.00
N TYR A 28 4.53 2.76 2.80
CA TYR A 28 4.29 1.32 2.72
C TYR A 28 3.53 0.73 3.93
N PRO A 29 3.83 1.10 5.20
CA PRO A 29 3.11 0.55 6.35
C PRO A 29 1.59 0.80 6.34
N PHE A 30 1.11 1.80 5.60
CA PHE A 30 -0.31 2.03 5.41
C PHE A 30 -0.91 1.09 4.36
N LEU A 31 -0.19 0.83 3.27
CA LEU A 31 -0.63 -0.02 2.18
C LEU A 31 -0.44 -1.51 2.49
N GLU A 32 0.44 -1.86 3.42
CA GLU A 32 0.47 -3.20 4.01
C GLU A 32 -0.88 -3.57 4.67
N ARG A 33 -1.67 -2.57 5.10
CA ARG A 33 -3.00 -2.76 5.70
C ARG A 33 -4.12 -2.91 4.68
N LEU A 34 -3.81 -2.88 3.38
CA LEU A 34 -4.77 -3.01 2.29
C LEU A 34 -5.76 -4.18 2.48
N PRO A 35 -5.36 -5.38 2.95
CA PRO A 35 -6.31 -6.48 3.18
C PRO A 35 -7.48 -6.12 4.12
N ALA A 36 -7.24 -5.25 5.12
CA ALA A 36 -8.31 -4.78 5.98
C ALA A 36 -9.28 -3.86 5.26
N TRP A 37 -8.80 -2.99 4.37
CA TRP A 37 -9.65 -2.11 3.57
C TRP A 37 -10.44 -2.90 2.53
N THR A 38 -9.81 -3.87 1.88
CA THR A 38 -10.49 -4.77 0.94
C THR A 38 -11.61 -5.53 1.63
N GLN A 39 -11.34 -6.14 2.79
CA GLN A 39 -12.34 -6.91 3.53
C GLN A 39 -13.49 -6.06 4.07
N HIS A 40 -13.21 -4.89 4.66
CA HIS A 40 -14.23 -4.10 5.39
C HIS A 40 -14.87 -3.00 4.56
N ARG A 41 -14.31 -2.64 3.40
CA ARG A 41 -14.77 -1.52 2.56
C ARG A 41 -14.85 -1.85 1.07
N GLY A 42 -14.41 -3.03 0.63
CA GLY A 42 -14.36 -3.37 -0.79
C GLY A 42 -13.40 -2.50 -1.59
N ILE A 43 -12.41 -1.88 -0.92
CA ILE A 43 -11.41 -1.01 -1.57
C ILE A 43 -10.17 -1.83 -1.87
N ASP A 44 -9.69 -1.75 -3.10
CA ASP A 44 -8.42 -2.33 -3.55
C ASP A 44 -7.65 -1.29 -4.39
N ILE A 45 -6.40 -1.59 -4.75
CA ILE A 45 -5.64 -0.81 -5.73
C ILE A 45 -6.31 -0.97 -7.10
N PRO A 46 -6.83 0.12 -7.71
CA PRO A 46 -7.45 0.05 -9.04
C PRO A 46 -6.48 -0.50 -10.10
N GLU A 47 -7.00 -1.24 -11.08
CA GLU A 47 -6.17 -1.87 -12.12
C GLU A 47 -5.43 -0.87 -13.02
N ASP A 48 -5.98 0.34 -13.17
CA ASP A 48 -5.34 1.44 -13.91
C ASP A 48 -4.23 2.15 -13.12
N CYS A 49 -4.07 1.84 -11.82
CA CYS A 49 -2.97 2.31 -10.98
C CYS A 49 -1.75 1.38 -11.08
N VAL A 50 -1.24 1.21 -12.31
CA VAL A 50 -0.18 0.26 -12.66
C VAL A 50 1.09 0.53 -11.86
N ARG A 51 1.49 1.80 -11.72
CA ARG A 51 2.71 2.16 -10.98
C ARG A 51 2.57 1.86 -9.50
N LEU A 52 1.41 2.16 -8.91
CA LEU A 52 1.16 1.87 -7.50
C LEU A 52 1.17 0.37 -7.23
N LYS A 53 0.54 -0.43 -8.10
CA LYS A 53 0.51 -1.90 -7.99
C LYS A 53 1.91 -2.50 -8.10
N ALA A 54 2.72 -2.02 -9.05
CA ALA A 54 4.12 -2.44 -9.20
C ALA A 54 4.97 -2.06 -7.98
N TRP A 55 4.86 -0.82 -7.50
CA TRP A 55 5.55 -0.35 -6.30
C TRP A 55 5.18 -1.17 -5.07
N TYR A 56 3.88 -1.47 -4.88
CA TYR A 56 3.39 -2.27 -3.76
C TYR A 56 4.02 -3.66 -3.76
N GLY A 57 4.04 -4.33 -4.92
CA GLY A 57 4.70 -5.62 -5.08
C GLY A 57 6.20 -5.58 -4.78
N VAL A 58 6.92 -4.58 -5.30
CA VAL A 58 8.36 -4.42 -5.01
C VAL A 58 8.62 -4.21 -3.52
N MET A 59 7.77 -3.45 -2.83
CA MET A 59 7.91 -3.23 -1.39
C MET A 59 7.64 -4.49 -0.57
N GLN A 60 6.62 -5.28 -0.91
CA GLN A 60 6.31 -6.55 -0.23
C GLN A 60 7.46 -7.56 -0.28
N GLU A 61 8.27 -7.52 -1.34
CA GLU A 61 9.40 -8.44 -1.54
C GLU A 61 10.65 -8.04 -0.75
N ARG A 62 10.71 -6.82 -0.20
CA ARG A 62 11.92 -6.31 0.47
C ARG A 62 12.23 -7.09 1.76
N PRO A 63 13.50 -7.45 2.01
CA PRO A 63 13.88 -8.16 3.24
C PRO A 63 13.44 -7.42 4.52
N SER A 64 13.69 -6.11 4.58
CA SER A 64 13.34 -5.28 5.75
C SER A 64 11.83 -5.18 5.99
N VAL A 65 11.01 -5.36 4.94
CA VAL A 65 9.55 -5.39 5.05
C VAL A 65 9.11 -6.77 5.56
N ARG A 66 9.58 -7.83 4.91
CA ARG A 66 9.24 -9.22 5.26
C ARG A 66 9.62 -9.59 6.69
N GLU A 67 10.74 -9.07 7.18
CA GLU A 67 11.22 -9.31 8.55
C GLU A 67 10.23 -8.83 9.62
N ILE A 68 9.46 -7.78 9.33
CA ILE A 68 8.52 -7.16 10.28
C ILE A 68 7.06 -7.26 9.82
N ALA A 69 6.80 -7.97 8.72
CA ALA A 69 5.48 -8.07 8.13
C ALA A 69 4.52 -8.81 9.07
N ASN A 70 3.31 -8.29 9.18
CA ASN A 70 2.23 -9.01 9.83
C ASN A 70 1.41 -9.79 8.80
N PRO A 71 0.83 -10.94 9.15
CA PRO A 71 -0.08 -11.65 8.27
C PRO A 71 -1.36 -10.83 8.02
N PRO A 72 -2.06 -10.97 6.88
CA PRO A 72 -3.26 -10.19 6.56
C PRO A 72 -4.33 -10.19 7.67
N GLU A 73 -4.53 -11.32 8.34
CA GLU A 73 -5.51 -11.50 9.42
C GLU A 73 -5.23 -10.57 10.60
N TYR A 74 -3.95 -10.28 10.86
CA TYR A 74 -3.54 -9.33 11.91
C TYR A 74 -4.22 -7.97 11.72
N TYR A 75 -4.28 -7.48 10.48
CA TYR A 75 -4.86 -6.20 10.13
C TYR A 75 -6.38 -6.26 10.05
N ILE A 76 -6.92 -7.30 9.42
CA ILE A 76 -8.37 -7.50 9.26
C ILE A 76 -9.07 -7.52 10.63
N ASP A 77 -8.52 -8.25 11.59
CA ASP A 77 -9.10 -8.36 12.93
C ASP A 77 -9.01 -7.06 13.71
N ARG A 78 -7.86 -6.38 13.66
CA ARG A 78 -7.66 -5.11 14.38
C ARG A 78 -8.48 -3.98 13.80
N TYR A 79 -8.81 -4.02 12.52
CA TYR A 79 -9.60 -2.98 11.87
C TYR A 79 -11.09 -3.04 12.23
N LYS A 80 -11.59 -4.17 12.78
CA LYS A 80 -13.00 -4.33 13.19
C LYS A 80 -13.50 -3.19 14.08
N LYS A 81 -12.67 -2.65 14.98
CA LYS A 81 -13.04 -1.50 15.85
C LYS A 81 -13.26 -0.18 15.11
N TYR A 82 -12.71 -0.05 13.90
CA TYR A 82 -12.89 1.11 13.02
C TYR A 82 -13.92 0.82 11.90
N ALA A 83 -14.40 -0.43 11.82
CA ALA A 83 -15.23 -0.88 10.72
C ALA A 83 -16.70 -0.42 10.85
N GLY A 84 -17.21 -0.09 12.03
CA GLY A 84 -18.55 0.52 12.23
C GLY A 84 -18.45 2.03 12.54
N SER A 85 -19.32 2.93 12.07
CA SER A 85 -20.64 2.82 11.43
C SER A 85 -20.70 3.67 10.15
N SER A 86 -21.24 3.10 9.06
CA SER A 86 -21.84 3.85 7.96
C SER A 86 -23.26 3.33 7.75
N ASP A 87 -24.07 3.34 8.80
CA ASP A 87 -25.53 3.33 8.67
C ASP A 87 -25.99 4.79 8.54
N ALA A 88 -25.75 5.38 7.36
CA ALA A 88 -26.34 6.65 6.94
C ALA A 88 -26.17 6.84 5.43
N ALA A 89 -27.06 6.21 4.65
CA ALA A 89 -27.64 6.74 3.41
C ALA A 89 -28.74 5.78 2.92
#